data_AF-A0A256ZF78-F1
#
_entry.id   AF-A0A256ZF78-F1
#
_cell.length_a   1.000
_cell.length_b   1.000
_cell.length_c   1.000
_cell.angle_alpha   90.00
_cell.angle_beta   90.00
_cell.angle_gamma   90.00
#
_symmetry.space_group_name_H-M   'P 1'
#
loop_
_entity.id
_entity.type
_entity.pdbx_description
1 polymer ?
#
loop_
_entity_poly.entity_id
_entity_poly.type
_entity_poly.pdbx_seq_one_letter_code
_entity_poly.pdbx_strand_id
1 'polypeptide(L)'
;MESAIEHYFVQGLLASFIMLITLYLITLEHAFIMVSMGATAFIIFAMPNSPTAKPKNILGGHMLGLLSGTLFSLVPRLQTYLLVLACSLAVGLSIICMTLTKTHHPPASGTALAVVLTGFSIKVLLGVILGSALLSLTHHALRRYLKDL
;
A
#
# COMPACT_ATOMS: atom_id res chain seq x y z
N MET A 1 0.97 -14.38 -28.43
CA MET A 1 0.35 -13.07 -28.20
C MET A 1 -1.03 -13.23 -27.58
N GLU A 2 -1.90 -14.09 -28.11
CA GLU A 2 -3.20 -14.44 -27.49
C GLU A 2 -3.08 -14.93 -26.04
N SER A 3 -2.13 -15.84 -25.75
CA SER A 3 -1.93 -16.32 -24.38
C SER A 3 -1.49 -15.22 -23.40
N ALA A 4 -0.82 -14.14 -23.84
CA ALA A 4 -0.47 -13.04 -22.94
C ALA A 4 -1.70 -12.19 -22.58
N ILE A 5 -2.57 -11.94 -23.56
CA ILE A 5 -3.81 -11.19 -23.38
C ILE A 5 -4.76 -11.90 -22.41
N GLU A 6 -4.86 -13.23 -22.48
CA GLU A 6 -5.64 -14.02 -21.53
C GLU A 6 -5.14 -13.85 -20.08
N HIS A 7 -3.82 -13.82 -19.87
CA HIS A 7 -3.25 -13.61 -18.54
C HIS A 7 -3.49 -12.19 -18.04
N TYR A 8 -3.42 -11.18 -18.92
CA TYR A 8 -3.77 -9.79 -18.57
C TYR A 8 -5.21 -9.69 -18.07
N PHE A 9 -6.14 -10.31 -18.77
CA PHE A 9 -7.56 -10.25 -18.40
C PHE A 9 -7.85 -11.01 -17.11
N VAL A 10 -7.30 -12.22 -16.95
CA VAL A 10 -7.48 -13.02 -15.73
C VAL A 10 -6.86 -12.34 -14.51
N GLN A 11 -5.63 -11.80 -14.63
CA GLN A 11 -4.98 -11.08 -13.53
C GLN A 11 -5.72 -9.79 -13.17
N GLY A 12 -6.31 -9.10 -14.15
CA GLY A 12 -7.18 -7.93 -13.92
C GLY A 12 -8.49 -8.27 -13.20
N LEU A 13 -9.17 -9.35 -13.57
CA LEU A 13 -10.38 -9.83 -12.90
C LEU A 13 -10.10 -10.27 -11.46
N LEU A 14 -9.00 -11.00 -11.27
CA LEU A 14 -8.54 -11.43 -9.95
C LEU A 14 -8.18 -10.25 -9.06
N ALA A 15 -7.46 -9.25 -9.61
CA ALA A 15 -7.17 -8.00 -8.92
C ALA A 15 -8.45 -7.28 -8.51
N SER A 16 -9.44 -7.20 -9.40
CA SER A 16 -10.73 -6.56 -9.12
C SER A 16 -11.48 -7.26 -7.98
N PHE A 17 -11.52 -8.60 -7.99
CA PHE A 17 -12.16 -9.38 -6.93
C PHE A 17 -11.47 -9.21 -5.58
N ILE A 18 -10.14 -9.27 -5.55
CA ILE A 18 -9.37 -9.11 -4.31
C ILE A 18 -9.43 -7.66 -3.80
N MET A 19 -9.46 -6.69 -4.70
CA MET A 19 -9.69 -5.28 -4.34
C MET A 19 -11.08 -5.04 -3.80
N LEU A 20 -12.13 -5.68 -4.33
CA LEU A 20 -13.48 -5.58 -3.76
C LEU A 20 -13.49 -6.03 -2.30
N ILE A 21 -12.85 -7.16 -1.99
CA ILE A 21 -12.74 -7.64 -0.60
C ILE A 21 -11.90 -6.68 0.24
N THR A 22 -10.75 -6.24 -0.27
CA THR A 22 -9.82 -5.33 0.44
C THR A 22 -10.50 -4.00 0.77
N LEU A 23 -11.23 -3.42 -0.17
CA LEU A 23 -11.94 -2.15 0.00
C LEU A 23 -13.20 -2.29 0.85
N TYR A 24 -13.82 -3.47 0.92
CA TYR A 24 -14.90 -3.71 1.87
C TYR A 24 -14.37 -3.74 3.32
N LEU A 25 -13.18 -4.31 3.53
CA LEU A 25 -12.52 -4.34 4.85
C LEU A 25 -12.02 -2.95 5.28
N ILE A 26 -11.54 -2.16 4.33
CA ILE A 26 -11.07 -0.79 4.56
C ILE A 26 -12.26 0.14 4.36
N THR A 27 -12.97 0.51 5.42
CA THR A 27 -14.12 1.42 5.36
C THR A 27 -13.87 2.63 4.42
N LEU A 28 -14.86 3.00 3.59
CA LEU A 28 -14.82 4.10 2.60
C LEU A 28 -14.39 5.47 3.15
N GLU A 29 -14.40 5.65 4.46
CA GLU A 29 -13.99 6.89 5.16
C GLU A 29 -12.53 7.31 4.87
N HIS A 30 -11.68 6.44 4.29
CA HIS A 30 -10.24 6.68 4.17
C HIS A 30 -9.72 6.51 2.73
N ALA A 31 -10.25 7.31 1.80
CA ALA A 31 -9.95 7.24 0.36
C ALA A 31 -8.44 7.16 0.02
N PHE A 32 -7.56 7.88 0.73
CA PHE A 32 -6.12 7.85 0.48
C PHE A 32 -5.47 6.48 0.76
N ILE A 33 -6.01 5.72 1.72
CA ILE A 33 -5.53 4.35 2.00
C ILE A 33 -5.95 3.42 0.86
N MET A 34 -7.15 3.60 0.32
CA MET A 34 -7.63 2.83 -0.82
C MET A 34 -6.73 3.00 -2.05
N VAL A 35 -6.27 4.22 -2.30
CA VAL A 35 -5.30 4.53 -3.38
C VAL A 35 -3.99 3.77 -3.15
N SER A 36 -3.48 3.77 -1.92
CA SER A 36 -2.27 3.01 -1.56
C SER A 36 -2.45 1.51 -1.78
N MET A 37 -3.58 0.94 -1.37
CA MET A 37 -3.90 -0.49 -1.59
C MET A 37 -4.08 -0.83 -3.06
N GLY A 38 -4.68 0.05 -3.86
CA GLY A 38 -4.80 -0.12 -5.31
C GLY A 38 -3.44 -0.18 -5.99
N ALA A 39 -2.49 0.67 -5.58
CA ALA A 39 -1.11 0.61 -6.08
C ALA A 39 -0.38 -0.68 -5.63
N THR A 40 -0.61 -1.15 -4.40
CA THR A 40 -0.10 -2.45 -3.92
C THR A 40 -0.66 -3.61 -4.75
N ALA A 41 -1.96 -3.61 -5.03
CA ALA A 41 -2.60 -4.60 -5.88
C ALA A 41 -2.04 -4.56 -7.30
N PHE A 42 -1.84 -3.38 -7.89
CA PHE A 42 -1.20 -3.26 -9.19
C PHE A 42 0.18 -3.92 -9.20
N ILE A 43 1.01 -3.70 -8.19
CA ILE A 43 2.33 -4.35 -8.09
C ILE A 43 2.19 -5.88 -8.01
N ILE A 44 1.27 -6.39 -7.19
CA ILE A 44 1.08 -7.83 -6.99
C ILE A 44 0.61 -8.52 -8.26
N PHE A 45 -0.34 -7.90 -8.98
CA PHE A 45 -0.98 -8.51 -10.13
C PHE A 45 -0.37 -8.12 -11.47
N ALA A 46 0.38 -7.03 -11.57
CA ALA A 46 1.07 -6.65 -12.81
C ALA A 46 2.56 -7.02 -12.79
N MET A 47 3.19 -7.02 -11.61
CA MET A 47 4.63 -7.24 -11.45
C MET A 47 4.93 -8.24 -10.31
N PRO A 48 4.31 -9.44 -10.29
CA PRO A 48 4.42 -10.41 -9.20
C PRO A 48 5.85 -10.85 -8.88
N ASN A 49 6.80 -10.83 -9.83
CA ASN A 49 8.19 -11.23 -9.58
C ASN A 49 9.08 -10.08 -9.10
N SER A 50 8.56 -8.85 -9.10
CA SER A 50 9.31 -7.70 -8.60
C SER A 50 9.71 -7.91 -7.13
N PRO A 51 10.93 -7.51 -6.72
CA PRO A 51 11.31 -7.51 -5.31
C PRO A 51 10.31 -6.75 -4.43
N THR A 52 9.64 -5.74 -4.96
CA THR A 52 8.66 -4.93 -4.23
C THR A 52 7.34 -5.65 -3.94
N ALA A 53 7.00 -6.68 -4.72
CA ALA A 53 5.82 -7.52 -4.52
C ALA A 53 6.03 -8.58 -3.43
N LYS A 54 7.25 -8.75 -2.90
CA LYS A 54 7.51 -9.75 -1.85
C LYS A 54 6.67 -9.45 -0.59
N PRO A 55 6.07 -10.48 0.04
CA PRO A 55 5.29 -10.34 1.28
C PRO A 55 5.96 -9.51 2.38
N LYS A 56 7.27 -9.73 2.59
CA LYS A 56 8.10 -8.97 3.54
C LYS A 56 8.09 -7.46 3.24
N ASN A 57 8.15 -7.08 1.97
CA ASN A 57 8.23 -5.69 1.55
C ASN A 57 6.86 -5.02 1.60
N ILE A 58 5.80 -5.73 1.22
CA ILE A 58 4.42 -5.24 1.37
C ILE A 58 4.13 -4.92 2.84
N LEU A 59 4.23 -5.92 3.71
CA LEU A 59 3.92 -5.75 5.14
C LEU A 59 4.88 -4.78 5.82
N GLY A 60 6.20 -4.96 5.63
CA GLY A 60 7.22 -4.12 6.24
C GLY A 60 7.14 -2.67 5.77
N GLY A 61 6.91 -2.46 4.47
CA GLY A 61 6.73 -1.14 3.89
C GLY A 61 5.51 -0.44 4.49
N HIS A 62 4.32 -1.05 4.46
CA HIS A 62 3.12 -0.44 5.01
C HIS A 62 3.22 -0.17 6.52
N MET A 63 3.91 -1.03 7.28
CA MET A 63 4.22 -0.78 8.70
C MET A 63 5.10 0.47 8.88
N LEU A 64 6.17 0.62 8.09
CA LEU A 64 7.02 1.82 8.14
C LEU A 64 6.28 3.07 7.64
N GLY A 65 5.40 2.91 6.65
CA GLY A 65 4.51 3.96 6.19
C GLY A 65 3.57 4.45 7.30
N LEU A 66 2.91 3.52 7.99
CA LEU A 66 2.07 3.81 9.16
C LEU A 66 2.87 4.53 10.26
N LEU A 67 4.05 4.03 10.62
CA LEU A 67 4.89 4.63 11.66
C LEU A 67 5.30 6.05 11.30
N SER A 68 5.81 6.26 10.09
CA SER A 68 6.22 7.56 9.59
C SER A 68 5.04 8.55 9.54
N GLY A 69 3.92 8.13 8.94
CA GLY A 69 2.72 8.95 8.85
C GLY A 69 2.15 9.29 10.23
N THR A 70 2.14 8.34 11.16
CA THR A 70 1.66 8.57 12.53
C THR A 70 2.52 9.60 13.25
N LEU A 71 3.85 9.49 13.13
CA LEU A 71 4.80 10.44 13.73
C LEU A 71 4.50 11.89 13.30
N PHE A 72 4.29 12.11 12.00
CA PHE A 72 4.02 13.45 11.46
C PHE A 72 2.55 13.86 11.51
N SER A 73 1.61 12.94 11.76
CA SER A 73 0.19 13.27 12.00
C SER A 73 -0.03 14.06 13.29
N LEU A 74 0.95 14.05 14.20
CA LEU A 74 0.96 14.83 15.45
C LEU A 74 1.24 16.32 15.23
N VAL A 75 1.74 16.71 14.05
CA VAL A 75 1.99 18.11 13.72
C VAL A 75 0.65 18.85 13.57
N PRO A 76 0.47 20.03 14.21
CA PRO A 76 -0.77 20.79 14.11
C PRO A 76 -1.11 21.17 12.65
N ARG A 77 -2.33 20.84 12.23
CA ARG A 77 -2.83 21.08 10.86
C ARG A 77 -3.43 22.48 10.68
N LEU A 78 -3.01 23.44 11.50
CA LEU A 78 -3.60 24.78 11.59
C LEU A 78 -3.30 25.64 10.35
N GLN A 79 -2.19 25.35 9.66
CA GLN A 79 -1.73 26.12 8.51
C GLN A 79 -1.30 25.17 7.39
N THR A 80 -1.71 25.49 6.15
CA THR A 80 -1.48 24.63 4.98
C THR A 80 0.00 24.29 4.77
N TYR A 81 0.91 25.24 5.00
CA TYR A 81 2.35 25.00 4.82
C TYR A 81 2.90 23.99 5.83
N LEU A 82 2.39 23.97 7.07
CA LEU A 82 2.79 22.98 8.09
C LEU A 82 2.29 21.59 7.71
N LEU A 83 1.07 21.48 7.18
CA LEU A 83 0.52 20.21 6.69
C LEU A 83 1.36 19.67 5.52
N VAL A 84 1.65 20.51 4.52
CA VAL A 84 2.47 20.12 3.36
C VAL A 84 3.87 19.69 3.80
N LEU A 85 4.47 20.41 4.76
CA LEU A 85 5.76 20.02 5.34
C LEU A 85 5.69 18.66 6.04
N ALA A 86 4.67 18.43 6.89
CA ALA A 86 4.46 17.16 7.58
C ALA A 86 4.27 16.00 6.59
N CYS A 87 3.47 16.19 5.54
CA CYS A 87 3.28 15.21 4.46
C CYS A 87 4.61 14.88 3.77
N SER A 88 5.39 15.91 3.43
CA SER A 88 6.68 15.76 2.75
C SER A 88 7.70 15.01 3.61
N LEU A 89 7.78 15.35 4.89
CA LEU A 89 8.65 14.68 5.86
C LEU A 89 8.23 13.23 6.11
N ALA A 90 6.93 12.94 6.20
CA ALA A 90 6.43 11.58 6.35
C ALA A 90 6.78 10.68 5.16
N VAL A 91 6.62 11.19 3.94
CA VAL A 91 7.02 10.48 2.73
C VAL A 91 8.53 10.27 2.71
N GLY A 92 9.32 11.31 2.93
CA GLY A 92 10.78 11.23 2.94
C GLY A 92 11.32 10.24 3.99
N LEU A 93 10.81 10.30 5.22
CA LEU A 93 11.19 9.37 6.29
C LEU A 93 10.79 7.94 5.94
N SER A 94 9.61 7.71 5.36
CA SER A 94 9.19 6.36 4.93
C SER A 94 10.15 5.76 3.90
N ILE A 95 10.63 6.57 2.95
CA ILE A 95 11.59 6.16 1.93
C ILE A 95 12.93 5.78 2.57
N ILE A 96 13.45 6.63 3.47
CA ILE A 96 14.69 6.37 4.19
C ILE A 96 14.57 5.06 4.98
N CYS A 97 13.52 4.90 5.78
CA CYS A 97 13.30 3.71 6.59
C CYS A 97 13.17 2.43 5.75
N MET A 98 12.40 2.46 4.66
CA MET A 98 12.26 1.31 3.75
C MET A 98 13.60 0.96 3.08
N THR A 99 14.39 1.97 2.72
CA THR A 99 15.72 1.79 2.13
C THR A 99 16.69 1.12 3.11
N LEU A 100 16.76 1.62 4.34
CA LEU A 100 17.62 1.08 5.40
C LEU A 100 17.25 -0.35 5.77
N THR A 101 15.95 -0.66 5.86
CA THR A 101 15.44 -1.99 6.23
C THR A 101 15.35 -2.96 5.05
N LYS A 102 15.65 -2.50 3.83
CA LYS A 102 15.50 -3.25 2.57
C LYS A 102 14.07 -3.76 2.34
N THR A 103 13.06 -2.96 2.72
CA THR A 103 11.62 -3.25 2.59
C THR A 103 10.96 -2.36 1.54
N HIS A 104 11.60 -2.20 0.37
CA HIS A 104 11.14 -1.30 -0.68
C HIS A 104 9.72 -1.65 -1.18
N HIS A 105 8.73 -0.86 -0.76
CA HIS A 105 7.35 -0.94 -1.21
C HIS A 105 6.78 0.45 -1.42
N PRO A 106 6.99 1.07 -2.61
CA PRO A 106 6.60 2.44 -2.88
C PRO A 106 5.15 2.81 -2.53
N PRO A 107 4.13 1.93 -2.69
CA PRO A 107 2.76 2.24 -2.25
C PRO A 107 2.66 2.61 -0.76
N ALA A 108 3.55 2.11 0.08
CA ALA A 108 3.57 2.42 1.50
C ALA A 108 3.98 3.86 1.83
N SER A 109 4.73 4.54 0.95
CA SER A 109 4.93 5.98 1.07
C SER A 109 3.60 6.74 0.88
N GLY A 110 2.71 6.22 0.02
CA GLY A 110 1.33 6.69 -0.07
C GLY A 110 0.53 6.44 1.21
N THR A 111 0.78 5.32 1.92
CA THR A 111 0.21 5.10 3.27
C THR A 111 0.70 6.15 4.26
N ALA A 112 2.00 6.49 4.28
CA ALA A 112 2.53 7.53 5.15
C ALA A 112 1.84 8.87 4.92
N LEU A 113 1.70 9.26 3.64
CA LEU A 113 0.99 10.48 3.25
C LEU A 113 -0.48 10.44 3.70
N ALA A 114 -1.17 9.32 3.44
CA ALA A 114 -2.57 9.13 3.81
C ALA A 114 -2.79 9.34 5.31
N VAL A 115 -1.94 8.74 6.16
CA VAL A 115 -2.05 8.84 7.62
C VAL A 115 -1.85 10.28 8.12
N VAL A 116 -0.98 11.08 7.51
CA VAL A 116 -0.86 12.51 7.86
C VAL A 116 -2.15 13.26 7.51
N LEU A 117 -2.72 13.00 6.33
CA LEU A 117 -3.91 13.69 5.85
C LEU A 117 -5.17 13.32 6.65
N THR A 118 -5.39 12.02 6.90
CA THR A 118 -6.57 11.54 7.62
C THR A 118 -6.40 11.61 9.14
N GLY A 119 -5.16 11.62 9.62
CA GLY A 119 -4.83 11.38 11.03
C GLY A 119 -4.78 9.89 11.35
N PHE A 120 -4.07 9.57 12.45
CA PHE A 120 -4.03 8.22 12.98
C PHE A 120 -5.36 7.84 13.65
N SER A 121 -5.84 6.64 13.36
CA SER A 121 -6.94 6.01 14.07
C SER A 121 -6.74 4.50 14.12
N ILE A 122 -7.37 3.83 15.09
CA ILE A 122 -7.33 2.37 15.17
C ILE A 122 -7.91 1.71 13.91
N LYS A 123 -8.92 2.35 13.29
CA LYS A 123 -9.53 1.89 12.03
C LYS A 123 -8.53 1.96 10.88
N VAL A 124 -7.75 3.05 10.78
CA VAL A 124 -6.67 3.20 9.80
C VAL A 124 -5.63 2.11 9.96
N LEU A 125 -5.17 1.90 11.20
CA LEU A 125 -4.17 0.89 11.52
C LEU A 125 -4.64 -0.51 11.09
N LEU A 126 -5.84 -0.89 11.52
CA LEU A 126 -6.43 -2.19 11.20
C LEU A 126 -6.69 -2.33 9.69
N GLY A 127 -7.22 -1.31 9.03
CA GLY A 127 -7.46 -1.33 7.58
C GLY A 127 -6.17 -1.54 6.79
N VAL A 128 -5.09 -0.84 7.16
CA VAL A 128 -3.80 -1.03 6.49
C VAL A 128 -3.20 -2.40 6.75
N ILE A 129 -3.21 -2.88 8.00
CA ILE A 129 -2.66 -4.19 8.34
C ILE A 129 -3.46 -5.31 7.67
N LEU A 130 -4.79 -5.30 7.77
CA LEU A 130 -5.64 -6.32 7.19
C LEU A 130 -5.59 -6.31 5.66
N GLY A 131 -5.64 -5.12 5.04
CA GLY A 131 -5.54 -4.99 3.59
C GLY A 131 -4.18 -5.45 3.05
N SER A 132 -3.09 -5.00 3.65
CA SER A 132 -1.75 -5.43 3.26
C SER A 132 -1.48 -6.92 3.53
N ALA A 133 -2.03 -7.48 4.62
CA ALA A 133 -1.96 -8.91 4.90
C ALA A 133 -2.75 -9.75 3.89
N LEU A 134 -3.97 -9.34 3.54
CA LEU A 134 -4.78 -10.01 2.53
C LEU A 134 -4.09 -10.00 1.16
N LEU A 135 -3.58 -8.84 0.75
CA LEU A 135 -2.85 -8.69 -0.52
C LEU A 135 -1.55 -9.50 -0.51
N SER A 136 -0.78 -9.45 0.57
CA SER A 136 0.44 -10.24 0.76
C SER A 136 0.18 -11.75 0.72
N LEU A 137 -0.89 -12.22 1.37
CA LEU A 137 -1.30 -13.63 1.36
C LEU A 137 -1.72 -14.06 -0.04
N THR A 138 -2.47 -13.20 -0.73
CA THR A 138 -2.91 -13.44 -2.11
C THR A 138 -1.71 -13.55 -3.05
N HIS A 139 -0.75 -12.62 -2.96
CA HIS A 139 0.50 -12.73 -3.69
C HIS A 139 1.20 -14.05 -3.41
N HIS A 140 1.38 -14.40 -2.13
CA HIS A 140 2.05 -15.64 -1.76
C HIS A 140 1.37 -16.89 -2.32
N ALA A 141 0.03 -16.96 -2.24
CA ALA A 141 -0.75 -18.11 -2.71
C ALA A 141 -0.80 -18.21 -4.24
N LEU A 142 -0.94 -17.07 -4.93
CA LEU A 142 -1.17 -17.03 -6.37
C LEU A 142 0.10 -16.81 -7.19
N ARG A 143 1.25 -16.51 -6.56
CA ARG A 143 2.53 -16.24 -7.22
C ARG A 143 2.89 -17.23 -8.32
N ARG A 144 2.54 -18.51 -8.17
CA ARG A 144 2.86 -19.56 -9.16
C ARG A 144 2.06 -19.44 -10.47
N TYR A 145 0.93 -18.73 -10.44
CA TYR A 145 0.02 -18.55 -11.56
C TYR A 145 0.10 -17.14 -12.16
N LEU A 146 0.64 -16.17 -11.42
CA LEU A 146 0.81 -14.80 -11.88
C LEU A 146 2.05 -14.67 -12.77
N LYS A 147 1.93 -13.90 -13.85
CA LYS A 147 3.03 -13.52 -14.74
C LYS A 147 3.27 -12.02 -14.66
N ASP A 148 4.50 -11.59 -14.94
CA ASP A 148 4.76 -10.16 -15.14
C ASP A 148 4.11 -9.72 -16.45
N LEU A 149 3.43 -8.58 -16.42
CA LEU A 149 2.62 -8.07 -17.53
C LEU A 149 3.37 -7.11 -18.44
#